data_AF-A0A060CFD7-F1
#
_entry.id   AF-A0A060CFD7-F1
#
_cell.length_a   1.000
_cell.length_b   1.000
_cell.length_c   1.000
_cell.angle_alpha   90.00
_cell.angle_beta   90.00
_cell.angle_gamma   90.00
#
_symmetry.space_group_name_H-M   'P 1'
#
loop_
_entity.id
_entity.type
_entity.pdbx_description
1 polymer ?
#
loop_
_entity_poly.entity_id
_entity_poly.type
_entity_poly.pdbx_seq_one_letter_code
_entity_poly.pdbx_strand_id
1 'polypeptide(L)'
;MWRMSGIFRDVDLIRVPKTRFQDLAIETKLDEDLDDATVEVRAQLVGNSADNLSVTAELFYHGISLFKATEQFGNRIIDERGANDNQVSLELPVKNPALWSAEVPNLYDIKVSLHNEEEK
;
A
#
# COMPACT_ATOMS: atom_id res chain seq x y z
N MET A 1 24.29 12.26 -25.89
CA MET A 1 22.84 11.94 -25.95
C MET A 1 22.24 12.68 -27.13
N TRP A 2 21.33 12.04 -27.89
CA TRP A 2 20.69 12.61 -29.09
C TRP A 2 19.53 13.54 -28.73
N ARG A 3 19.25 14.56 -29.57
CA ARG A 3 18.08 15.44 -29.40
C ARG A 3 16.92 14.90 -30.24
N MET A 4 15.95 14.30 -29.57
CA MET A 4 14.69 13.83 -30.15
C MET A 4 13.50 14.56 -29.51
N SER A 5 12.36 14.56 -30.18
CA SER A 5 11.14 15.23 -29.73
C SER A 5 9.90 14.45 -30.13
N GLY A 6 8.80 14.62 -29.39
CA GLY A 6 7.50 14.01 -29.67
C GLY A 6 6.90 13.35 -28.43
N ILE A 7 5.77 12.68 -28.62
CA ILE A 7 5.19 11.78 -27.62
C ILE A 7 5.94 10.45 -27.78
N PHE A 8 6.94 10.22 -26.93
CA PHE A 8 7.88 9.08 -27.03
C PHE A 8 7.62 7.97 -26.00
N ARG A 9 6.50 8.08 -25.27
CA ARG A 9 5.97 7.08 -24.33
C ARG A 9 4.47 6.93 -24.57
N ASP A 10 3.91 5.92 -23.94
CA ASP A 10 2.51 5.55 -24.09
C ASP A 10 1.55 6.65 -23.63
N VAL A 11 0.34 6.63 -24.21
CA VAL A 11 -0.77 7.52 -23.87
C VAL A 11 -1.99 6.66 -23.61
N ASP A 12 -2.46 6.68 -22.37
CA ASP A 12 -3.57 5.86 -21.91
C ASP A 12 -4.73 6.72 -21.39
N LEU A 13 -5.94 6.18 -21.48
CA LEU A 13 -7.13 6.71 -20.81
C LEU A 13 -7.64 5.66 -19.83
N ILE A 14 -7.65 6.00 -18.55
CA ILE A 14 -8.04 5.10 -17.47
C ILE A 14 -9.27 5.67 -16.76
N ARG A 15 -10.28 4.83 -16.54
CA ARG A 15 -11.45 5.16 -15.71
C ARG A 15 -11.23 4.65 -14.30
N VAL A 16 -11.27 5.55 -13.33
CA VAL A 16 -11.16 5.24 -11.89
C VAL A 16 -12.42 5.68 -11.15
N PRO A 17 -12.77 5.05 -10.01
CA PRO A 17 -13.89 5.49 -9.18
C PRO A 17 -13.67 6.90 -8.59
N LYS A 18 -14.76 7.53 -8.13
CA LYS A 18 -14.71 8.85 -7.47
C LYS A 18 -13.90 8.80 -6.18
N THR A 19 -14.19 7.81 -5.33
CA THR A 19 -13.42 7.48 -4.13
C THR A 19 -12.37 6.43 -4.48
N ARG A 20 -11.09 6.76 -4.28
CA ARG A 20 -9.97 5.90 -4.69
C ARG A 20 -8.71 6.21 -3.90
N PHE A 21 -7.73 5.33 -4.00
CA PHE A 21 -6.36 5.64 -3.63
C PHE A 21 -5.84 6.79 -4.51
N GLN A 22 -5.40 7.85 -3.85
CA GLN A 22 -4.62 8.92 -4.44
C GLN A 22 -3.16 8.53 -4.52
N ASP A 23 -2.65 7.92 -3.44
CA ASP A 23 -1.26 7.51 -3.30
C ASP A 23 -1.15 6.25 -2.43
N LEU A 24 -0.12 5.46 -2.70
CA LEU A 24 0.22 4.22 -1.99
C LEU A 24 1.74 4.15 -1.85
N ALA A 25 2.23 4.16 -0.61
CA ALA A 25 3.63 3.95 -0.28
C ALA A 25 3.79 2.63 0.47
N ILE A 26 4.76 1.83 0.06
CA ILE A 26 5.14 0.58 0.72
C ILE A 26 6.60 0.72 1.14
N GLU A 27 6.85 0.55 2.43
CA GLU A 27 8.17 0.63 3.02
C GLU A 27 8.44 -0.66 3.78
N THR A 28 9.63 -1.25 3.61
CA THR A 28 10.03 -2.46 4.34
C THR A 28 11.12 -2.09 5.33
N LYS A 29 10.86 -2.33 6.61
CA LYS A 29 11.84 -2.17 7.68
C LYS A 29 12.33 -3.54 8.08
N LEU A 30 13.63 -3.76 7.93
CA LEU A 30 14.30 -4.96 8.40
C LEU A 30 14.90 -4.69 9.77
N ASP A 31 14.96 -5.72 10.59
CA ASP A 31 15.73 -5.72 11.82
C ASP A 31 17.25 -5.82 11.52
N GLU A 32 18.08 -5.80 12.56
CA GLU A 32 19.54 -5.85 12.40
C GLU A 32 20.04 -7.21 11.90
N ASP A 33 19.37 -8.30 12.28
CA ASP A 33 19.76 -9.67 11.94
C ASP A 33 19.14 -10.14 10.61
N LEU A 34 18.27 -9.32 10.00
CA LEU A 34 17.55 -9.56 8.75
C LEU A 34 16.61 -10.78 8.78
N ASP A 35 16.26 -11.26 9.98
CA ASP A 35 15.35 -12.37 10.18
C ASP A 35 13.89 -11.92 10.40
N ASP A 36 13.69 -10.63 10.61
CA ASP A 36 12.40 -10.01 10.86
C ASP A 36 12.20 -8.78 9.96
N ALA A 37 11.05 -8.72 9.31
CA ALA A 37 10.64 -7.53 8.56
C ALA A 37 9.26 -7.05 8.98
N THR A 38 9.06 -5.74 8.94
CA THR A 38 7.74 -5.12 8.95
C THR A 38 7.54 -4.41 7.61
N VAL A 39 6.52 -4.84 6.86
CA VAL A 39 6.06 -4.14 5.67
C VAL A 39 5.01 -3.13 6.10
N GLU A 40 5.33 -1.85 5.98
CA GLU A 40 4.43 -0.74 6.27
C GLU A 40 3.76 -0.28 4.97
N VAL A 41 2.44 -0.25 4.95
CA VAL A 41 1.62 0.26 3.84
C VAL A 41 0.96 1.55 4.28
N ARG A 42 1.30 2.66 3.63
CA ARG A 42 0.64 3.95 3.81
C ARG A 42 -0.23 4.25 2.60
N ALA A 43 -1.52 4.42 2.83
CA ALA A 43 -2.47 4.73 1.78
C ALA A 43 -3.10 6.11 2.01
N GLN A 44 -3.20 6.89 0.93
CA GLN A 44 -3.91 8.16 0.90
C GLN A 44 -5.14 8.03 0.01
N LEU A 45 -6.29 8.54 0.46
CA LEU A 45 -7.52 8.58 -0.32
C LEU A 45 -7.86 9.96 -0.85
N VAL A 46 -8.59 9.96 -1.96
CA VAL A 46 -9.33 11.11 -2.48
C VAL A 46 -10.77 10.69 -2.78
N GLY A 47 -11.76 11.52 -2.40
CA GLY A 47 -13.18 11.23 -2.57
C GLY A 47 -14.06 11.97 -1.54
N ASN A 48 -15.38 11.69 -1.55
CA ASN A 48 -16.30 12.18 -0.53
C ASN A 48 -16.38 11.16 0.62
N SER A 49 -16.35 11.66 1.87
CA SER A 49 -16.34 10.98 3.18
C SER A 49 -15.49 9.71 3.29
N ALA A 50 -14.50 9.75 4.19
CA ALA A 50 -13.80 8.56 4.64
C ALA A 50 -14.64 7.68 5.59
N ASP A 51 -15.86 8.14 5.94
CA ASP A 51 -16.78 7.42 6.82
C ASP A 51 -17.10 6.04 6.23
N ASN A 52 -16.96 5.01 7.07
CA ASN A 52 -17.23 3.61 6.74
C ASN A 52 -16.34 3.01 5.63
N LEU A 53 -15.19 3.63 5.34
CA LEU A 53 -14.16 3.03 4.48
C LEU A 53 -13.15 2.25 5.32
N SER A 54 -12.75 1.09 4.82
CA SER A 54 -11.64 0.33 5.36
C SER A 54 -10.65 -0.06 4.26
N VAL A 55 -9.37 -0.15 4.63
CA VAL A 55 -8.32 -0.66 3.75
C VAL A 55 -7.89 -2.01 4.27
N THR A 56 -7.77 -2.96 3.35
CA THR A 56 -7.16 -4.25 3.61
C THR A 56 -5.87 -4.38 2.82
N ALA A 57 -4.78 -4.68 3.50
CA ALA A 57 -3.51 -5.05 2.88
C ALA A 57 -3.26 -6.55 3.12
N GLU A 58 -2.99 -7.29 2.05
CA GLU A 58 -2.69 -8.72 2.10
C GLU A 58 -1.39 -9.01 1.35
N LEU A 59 -0.43 -9.62 2.04
CA LEU A 59 0.89 -9.93 1.54
C LEU A 59 0.97 -11.40 1.12
N PHE A 60 1.49 -11.65 -0.08
CA PHE A 60 1.66 -12.97 -0.65
C PHE A 60 3.12 -13.24 -1.00
N TYR A 61 3.50 -14.51 -0.88
CA TYR A 61 4.76 -15.03 -1.40
C TYR A 61 4.50 -16.29 -2.20
N HIS A 62 4.86 -16.29 -3.48
CA HIS A 62 4.56 -17.38 -4.42
C HIS A 62 3.07 -17.79 -4.43
N GLY A 63 2.18 -16.81 -4.36
CA GLY A 63 0.72 -17.02 -4.33
C GLY A 63 0.14 -17.47 -2.99
N ILE A 64 0.98 -17.67 -1.96
CA ILE A 64 0.54 -18.04 -0.61
C ILE A 64 0.35 -16.76 0.22
N SER A 65 -0.85 -16.58 0.78
CA SER A 65 -1.13 -15.48 1.71
C SER A 65 -0.35 -15.69 3.01
N LEU A 66 0.51 -14.72 3.34
CA LEU A 66 1.35 -14.76 4.55
C LEU A 66 0.72 -13.95 5.69
N PHE A 67 0.21 -12.77 5.37
CA PHE A 67 -0.33 -11.86 6.36
C PHE A 67 -1.42 -10.97 5.75
N LYS A 68 -2.41 -10.63 6.57
CA LYS A 68 -3.52 -9.76 6.20
C LYS A 68 -3.85 -8.80 7.34
N ALA A 69 -3.83 -7.51 7.05
CA ALA A 69 -4.22 -6.44 7.96
C ALA A 69 -5.44 -5.70 7.39
N THR A 70 -6.32 -5.19 8.26
CA THR A 70 -7.43 -4.33 7.85
C THR A 70 -7.59 -3.22 8.87
N GLU A 71 -7.63 -1.98 8.39
CA GLU A 71 -7.72 -0.77 9.22
C GLU A 71 -8.76 0.19 8.65
N GLN A 72 -9.43 0.92 9.55
CA GLN A 72 -10.31 2.02 9.18
C GLN A 72 -9.55 3.34 9.10
N PHE A 73 -10.07 4.28 8.30
CA PHE A 73 -9.49 5.62 8.20
C PHE A 73 -9.73 6.45 9.46
N GLY A 74 -8.85 7.44 9.69
CA GLY A 74 -8.96 8.34 10.85
C GLY A 74 -8.56 7.73 12.20
N ASN A 75 -8.06 6.49 12.23
CA ASN A 75 -7.75 5.77 13.47
C ASN A 75 -6.47 6.24 14.18
N ARG A 76 -5.64 7.07 13.52
CA ARG A 76 -4.35 7.54 14.08
C ARG A 76 -4.27 9.06 14.14
N ILE A 77 -4.26 9.60 15.36
CA ILE A 77 -3.94 11.01 15.64
C ILE A 77 -2.49 11.25 15.20
N ILE A 78 -2.28 12.22 14.32
CA ILE A 78 -0.96 12.53 13.76
C ILE A 78 -0.31 13.67 14.54
N ASP A 79 -1.09 14.67 14.93
CA ASP A 79 -0.62 15.84 15.68
C ASP A 79 -1.74 16.46 16.53
N GLU A 80 -1.49 17.66 17.07
CA GLU A 80 -2.43 18.44 17.88
C GLU A 80 -3.74 18.81 17.13
N ARG A 81 -3.78 18.65 15.80
CA ARG A 81 -4.97 18.89 14.97
C ARG A 81 -5.80 17.62 14.77
N GLY A 82 -5.37 16.47 15.30
CA GLY A 82 -6.10 15.22 15.28
C GLY A 82 -5.55 14.21 14.27
N ALA A 83 -6.42 13.29 13.83
CA ALA A 83 -6.09 12.33 12.80
C ALA A 83 -6.17 12.97 11.41
N ASN A 84 -5.42 12.43 10.46
CA ASN A 84 -5.65 12.73 9.05
C ASN A 84 -6.65 11.72 8.51
N ASP A 85 -7.91 12.14 8.37
CA ASP A 85 -9.03 11.28 7.97
C ASP A 85 -8.85 10.66 6.57
N ASN A 86 -7.92 11.18 5.77
CA ASN A 86 -7.67 10.67 4.41
C ASN A 86 -6.44 9.75 4.33
N GLN A 87 -5.79 9.42 5.45
CA GLN A 87 -4.61 8.55 5.49
C GLN A 87 -4.83 7.36 6.42
N VAL A 88 -4.28 6.21 6.04
CA VAL A 88 -4.23 5.01 6.86
C VAL A 88 -2.87 4.35 6.72
N SER A 89 -2.39 3.75 7.81
CA SER A 89 -1.14 3.01 7.85
C SER A 89 -1.43 1.60 8.37
N LEU A 90 -0.94 0.59 7.67
CA LEU A 90 -1.04 -0.81 8.07
C LEU A 90 0.37 -1.38 8.20
N GLU A 91 0.56 -2.28 9.17
CA GLU A 91 1.82 -2.99 9.38
C GLU A 91 1.62 -4.49 9.21
N LEU A 92 2.47 -5.11 8.39
CA LEU A 92 2.43 -6.53 8.08
C LEU A 92 3.78 -7.14 8.49
N PRO A 93 3.87 -7.81 9.66
CA PRO A 93 5.08 -8.49 10.09
C PRO A 93 5.35 -9.74 9.26
N VAL A 94 6.61 -9.98 8.93
CA VAL A 94 7.10 -11.12 8.15
C VAL A 94 8.29 -11.72 8.88
N LYS A 95 8.14 -12.97 9.32
CA LYS A 95 9.22 -13.77 9.90
C LYS A 95 10.04 -14.45 8.80
N ASN A 96 11.36 -14.45 8.95
CA ASN A 96 12.34 -15.02 8.02
C ASN A 96 12.07 -14.59 6.56
N PRO A 97 12.14 -13.28 6.25
CA PRO A 97 11.82 -12.77 4.92
C PRO A 97 12.81 -13.30 3.87
N ALA A 98 12.29 -13.67 2.70
CA ALA A 98 13.10 -13.95 1.53
C ALA A 98 13.63 -12.62 0.95
N LEU A 99 14.87 -12.27 1.27
CA LEU A 99 15.46 -10.98 0.90
C LEU A 99 15.64 -10.84 -0.62
N TRP A 100 15.38 -9.65 -1.14
CA TRP A 100 15.69 -9.30 -2.52
C TRP A 100 17.14 -8.85 -2.66
N SER A 101 17.84 -9.38 -3.67
CA SER A 101 19.11 -8.86 -4.16
C SER A 101 19.19 -8.99 -5.68
N ALA A 102 20.19 -8.36 -6.31
CA ALA A 102 20.45 -8.56 -7.74
C ALA A 102 20.84 -10.01 -8.08
N GLU A 103 21.33 -10.77 -7.10
CA GLU A 103 21.68 -12.19 -7.26
C GLU A 103 20.47 -13.11 -7.05
N VAL A 104 19.61 -12.76 -6.07
CA VAL A 104 18.42 -13.53 -5.69
C VAL A 104 17.22 -12.58 -5.61
N PRO A 105 16.51 -12.36 -6.73
CA PRO A 105 15.46 -11.35 -6.81
C PRO A 105 14.12 -11.86 -6.25
N ASN A 106 14.07 -12.20 -4.97
CA ASN A 106 12.83 -12.61 -4.29
C ASN A 106 11.82 -11.47 -4.31
N LEU A 107 10.59 -11.75 -4.75
CA LEU A 107 9.51 -10.76 -4.82
C LEU A 107 8.28 -11.27 -4.06
N TYR A 108 7.61 -10.31 -3.45
CA TYR A 108 6.33 -10.49 -2.77
C TYR A 108 5.27 -9.70 -3.54
N ASP A 109 4.04 -10.21 -3.53
CA ASP A 109 2.89 -9.48 -4.05
C ASP A 109 2.12 -8.90 -2.87
N ILE A 110 1.73 -7.63 -2.98
CA ILE A 110 0.84 -7.01 -2.00
C ILE A 110 -0.44 -6.55 -2.67
N LYS A 111 -1.56 -7.02 -2.13
CA LYS A 111 -2.90 -6.62 -2.55
C LYS A 111 -3.44 -5.61 -1.55
N VAL A 112 -3.64 -4.38 -2.01
CA VAL A 112 -4.29 -3.32 -1.22
C VAL A 112 -5.70 -3.11 -1.78
N SER A 113 -6.69 -3.28 -0.91
CA SER A 113 -8.11 -3.24 -1.25
C SER A 113 -8.81 -2.15 -0.46
N LEU A 114 -9.60 -1.32 -1.13
CA LEU A 114 -10.49 -0.34 -0.51
C LEU A 114 -11.89 -0.93 -0.44
N HIS A 115 -12.46 -0.96 0.76
CA HIS A 115 -13.79 -1.47 1.03
C HIS A 115 -14.70 -0.35 1.55
N ASN A 116 -15.98 -0.43 1.21
CA ASN A 116 -17.06 0.36 1.80
C ASN A 116 -17.98 -0.61 2.55
N GLU A 117 -18.33 -0.32 3.80
CA GLU A 117 -19.20 -1.20 4.61
C GLU A 117 -20.64 -1.33 4.06
N GLU A 118 -21.02 -0.56 3.04
CA GLU A 118 -22.35 -0.62 2.40
C GLU A 118 -22.56 -1.76 1.38
N GLU A 119 -21.53 -2.48 0.93
CA GLU A 119 -21.73 -3.64 0.04
C GLU A 119 -21.61 -4.97 0.79
N LYS A 120 -22.77 -5.46 1.25
CA LYS A 120 -23.03 -6.85 1.64
C LYS A 120 -23.61 -7.64 0.48
#